data_AF-A0A7K4CZV0-F1
#
_entry.id   AF-A0A7K4CZV0-F1
#
_cell.length_a   1.000
_cell.length_b   1.000
_cell.length_c   1.000
_cell.angle_alpha   90.00
_cell.angle_beta   90.00
_cell.angle_gamma   90.00
#
_symmetry.space_group_name_H-M   'P 1'
#
loop_
_entity.id
_entity.type
_entity.pdbx_description
1 polymer ?
#
loop_
_entity_poly.entity_id
_entity_poly.type
_entity_poly.pdbx_seq_one_letter_code
_entity_poly.pdbx_strand_id
1 'polypeptide(L)' 'TRIDDWTWTHFPDKLHGEWFAYLNRRGEPTHVLKGGRWKCFFHLPRALMTCIDEFEKIQKGMT' A
#
# COMPACT_ATOMS: atom_id res chain seq x y z
N THR A 1 -8.60 0.07 -10.35
CA THR A 1 -9.89 -0.35 -9.74
C THR A 1 -10.26 0.64 -8.66
N ARG A 2 -11.51 0.69 -8.17
CA ARG A 2 -11.90 1.64 -7.11
C ARG A 2 -11.02 1.58 -5.85
N ILE A 3 -10.51 0.41 -5.49
CA ILE A 3 -9.61 0.22 -4.34
C ILE A 3 -8.20 0.71 -4.67
N ASP A 4 -7.70 0.39 -5.86
CA ASP A 4 -6.38 0.81 -6.34
C ASP A 4 -6.25 2.33 -6.34
N ASP A 5 -7.20 3.03 -6.98
CA ASP A 5 -7.21 4.50 -7.08
C ASP A 5 -7.21 5.16 -5.69
N TRP A 6 -8.07 4.67 -4.79
CA TRP A 6 -8.15 5.18 -3.42
C TRP A 6 -6.85 4.92 -2.65
N THR A 7 -6.31 3.71 -2.76
CA THR A 7 -5.14 3.29 -1.99
C THR A 7 -3.90 4.11 -2.37
N TRP A 8 -3.58 4.19 -3.67
CA TRP A 8 -2.41 4.91 -4.17
C TRP A 8 -2.50 6.42 -4.01
N THR A 9 -3.71 6.97 -3.88
CA THR A 9 -3.89 8.42 -3.67
C THR A 9 -3.67 8.82 -2.21
N HIS A 10 -3.98 7.96 -1.24
CA HIS A 10 -4.07 8.37 0.18
C HIS A 10 -2.95 7.82 1.07
N PHE A 11 -2.46 6.60 0.83
CA PHE A 11 -1.51 5.95 1.74
C PHE A 11 -0.03 6.27 1.46
N PRO A 12 0.45 6.31 0.19
CA PRO A 12 1.85 6.58 -0.09
C PRO A 12 2.29 7.97 0.39
N ASP A 13 3.41 8.03 1.08
CA ASP A 13 4.09 9.29 1.39
C ASP A 13 5.10 9.62 0.30
N LYS A 14 4.71 10.55 -0.56
CA LYS A 14 5.48 10.94 -1.74
C LYS A 14 6.77 11.70 -1.39
N LEU A 15 6.90 12.22 -0.17
CA LEU A 15 8.06 13.01 0.24
C LEU A 15 9.14 12.14 0.89
N HIS A 16 8.75 11.22 1.78
CA HIS A 16 9.70 10.42 2.57
C HIS A 16 9.74 8.94 2.20
N GLY A 17 8.86 8.50 1.30
CA GLY A 17 8.68 7.09 0.99
C GLY A 17 7.87 6.35 2.07
N GLU A 18 7.65 5.05 1.82
CA GLU A 18 6.76 4.22 2.63
C GLU A 18 5.30 4.74 2.65
N TRP A 19 4.42 3.99 3.31
CA TRP A 19 3.00 4.33 3.41
C TRP A 19 2.65 4.75 4.83
N PHE A 20 1.68 5.66 4.97
CA PHE A 20 1.01 5.91 6.24
C PHE A 20 0.29 4.64 6.70
N ALA A 21 0.22 4.38 8.01
CA ALA A 21 -0.54 3.23 8.52
C ALA A 21 -2.02 3.55 8.79
N TYR A 22 -2.30 4.79 9.18
CA TYR A 22 -3.58 5.15 9.79
C TYR A 22 -4.13 6.43 9.17
N LEU A 23 -5.27 6.30 8.50
CA LEU A 23 -6.02 7.42 7.94
C LEU A 23 -7.33 7.59 8.72
N ASN A 24 -7.82 8.83 8.81
CA ASN A 24 -9.18 9.08 9.27
C ASN A 24 -10.19 8.73 8.16
N ARG A 25 -11.50 8.89 8.43
CA ARG A 25 -12.57 8.58 7.45
C ARG A 25 -12.48 9.40 6.15
N ARG A 26 -11.84 10.57 6.18
CA ARG A 26 -11.64 11.43 5.00
C ARG A 26 -10.41 11.01 4.18
N GLY A 27 -9.62 10.05 4.65
CA GLY A 27 -8.39 9.64 4.00
C GLY A 27 -7.15 10.45 4.42
N GLU A 28 -7.25 11.28 5.46
CA GLU A 28 -6.14 12.12 5.92
C GLU A 28 -5.28 11.35 6.94
N PRO A 29 -3.93 11.41 6.84
CA PRO A 29 -3.05 10.75 7.80
C PRO A 29 -3.27 11.26 9.22
N THR A 30 -3.51 10.35 10.16
CA THR A 30 -3.63 10.68 11.60
C THR A 30 -2.31 10.53 12.35
N HIS A 31 -1.41 9.70 11.82
CA HIS A 31 -0.09 9.43 12.38
C HIS A 31 0.94 9.41 11.25
N VAL A 32 2.09 10.05 11.48
CA VAL A 32 3.15 10.17 10.47
C VAL A 32 4.22 9.07 10.56
N LEU A 33 4.17 8.25 11.61
CA LEU A 33 5.11 7.14 11.82
C LEU A 33 5.02 6.10 10.69
N LYS A 34 6.18 5.68 10.17
CA LYS A 34 6.29 4.62 9.14
C LYS A 34 6.55 3.23 9.71
N GLY A 35 6.73 3.15 11.02
CA GLY A 35 6.90 1.91 11.77
C GLY A 35 6.60 2.15 13.24
N GLY A 36 6.16 1.11 13.93
CA GLY A 36 5.82 1.14 15.35
C GLY A 36 5.46 -0.24 15.85
N ARG A 37 4.78 -0.33 17.00
CA ARG A 37 4.37 -1.61 17.59
C ARG A 37 3.53 -2.49 16.65
N TRP A 38 2.77 -1.88 15.75
CA TRP A 38 1.79 -2.55 14.89
C TRP A 38 2.01 -2.33 13.39
N LYS A 39 3.04 -1.58 13.00
CA LYS A 39 3.45 -1.43 11.60
C LYS A 39 4.92 -1.81 11.48
N CYS A 40 5.19 -2.84 10.71
CA CYS A 40 6.53 -3.30 10.36
C CYS A 40 6.60 -3.67 8.88
N PHE A 41 7.78 -4.10 8.43
CA PHE A 41 8.04 -4.54 7.06
C PHE A 41 7.43 -5.94 6.81
N PHE A 42 6.09 -6.02 6.78
CA PHE A 42 5.37 -7.26 6.55
C PHE A 42 4.22 -7.08 5.57
N HIS A 43 3.16 -6.36 5.97
CA HIS A 43 1.96 -6.24 5.14
C HIS A 43 2.21 -5.52 3.82
N LEU A 44 2.81 -4.32 3.86
CA LEU A 44 3.04 -3.52 2.66
C LEU A 44 3.94 -4.22 1.63
N PRO A 45 5.19 -4.63 1.95
CA PRO A 45 6.07 -5.24 0.95
C PRO A 45 5.49 -6.54 0.40
N ARG A 46 4.87 -7.37 1.26
CA ARG A 46 4.26 -8.63 0.82
C ARG A 46 3.08 -8.38 -0.12
N ALA A 47 2.19 -7.44 0.20
CA ALA A 47 1.04 -7.14 -0.64
C ALA A 47 1.47 -6.63 -2.02
N LEU A 48 2.44 -5.72 -2.08
CA LEU A 48 2.98 -5.20 -3.33
C LEU A 48 3.65 -6.30 -4.16
N MET A 49 4.45 -7.15 -3.53
CA MET A 49 5.09 -8.30 -4.20
C MET A 49 4.05 -9.26 -4.77
N THR A 50 3.04 -9.65 -3.97
CA THR A 50 1.96 -10.51 -4.46
C THR A 50 1.20 -9.88 -5.62
N CYS A 51 0.88 -8.58 -5.58
CA CYS A 51 0.24 -7.92 -6.70
C CYS A 51 1.10 -7.96 -7.97
N ILE A 52 2.40 -7.73 -7.84
CA ILE A 52 3.34 -7.83 -8.97
C ILE A 52 3.33 -9.25 -9.55
N ASP A 53 3.46 -10.27 -8.72
CA ASP A 53 3.46 -11.67 -9.15
C ASP A 53 2.17 -12.04 -9.90
N GLU A 54 1.01 -11.61 -9.39
CA GLU A 54 -0.28 -11.86 -10.05
C GLU A 54 -0.42 -11.09 -11.36
N PHE A 55 0.04 -9.83 -11.42
CA PHE A 55 0.03 -9.07 -12.67
C PHE A 55 0.94 -9.70 -13.73
N GLU A 56 2.10 -10.24 -13.33
CA GLU A 56 2.97 -10.97 -14.25
C GLU A 56 2.32 -12.24 -14.80
N LYS A 57 1.61 -13.02 -13.96
CA LYS A 57 0.89 -14.22 -14.40
C LYS A 57 -0.20 -13.86 -15.41
N ILE A 58 -0.98 -12.81 -15.12
CA ILE A 58 -2.01 -12.30 -16.02
C ILE A 58 -1.39 -11.85 -17.36
N GLN A 59 -0.27 -11.11 -17.32
CA GLN A 59 0.42 -10.64 -18.52
C GLN A 59 0.97 -11.80 -19.37
N LYS A 60 1.42 -12.89 -18.73
CA LYS A 60 1.90 -14.10 -19.39
C LYS A 60 0.78 -15.02 -19.88
N GLY A 61 -0.50 -14.67 -19.66
CA GLY A 61 -1.65 -15.50 -20.02
C GLY A 61 -1.79 -16.76 -19.16
N MET A 62 -1.18 -16.78 -17.97
CA MET A 62 -1.27 -17.86 -17.00
C MET A 62 -2.45 -17.57 -16.07
N THR A 63 -3.65 -17.82 -16.55
CA THR A 63 -4.90 -17.78 -15.75
C THR A 63 -5.54 -19.16 -15.72
#